data_AF-A0A5S4ZRY1-F1
#
_entry.id   AF-A0A5S4ZRY1-F1
#
_cell.length_a   1.000
_cell.length_b   1.000
_cell.length_c   1.000
_cell.angle_alpha   90.00
_cell.angle_beta   90.00
_cell.angle_gamma   90.00
#
_symmetry.space_group_name_H-M   'P 1'
#
loop_
_entity.id
_entity.type
_entity.pdbx_description
1 polymer ?
#
loop_
_entity_poly.entity_id
_entity_poly.type
_entity_poly.pdbx_seq_one_letter_code
_entity_poly.pdbx_strand_id
1 'polypeptide(L)'
;MGNPGIRKALTIEQIFLKDKKERRLYELREKAVRDEISMLAGARAEGRAEGMAEGEARGIAKGEVKGRADAICMFLDVRFGEASRGLQRKVRFISKLEALDRIINRIYTAASLDDAEAIIDNAITR
;
A
#
# COMPACT_ATOMS: atom_id res chain seq x y z
N MET A 1 46.07 24.05 -2.15
CA MET A 1 45.40 22.74 -2.20
C MET A 1 44.94 22.51 -3.64
N GLY A 2 45.40 21.43 -4.28
CA GLY A 2 45.18 21.19 -5.72
C GLY A 2 43.72 20.86 -6.03
N ASN A 3 43.19 21.49 -7.07
CA ASN A 3 41.81 21.32 -7.52
C ASN A 3 41.48 19.81 -7.75
N PRO A 4 40.43 19.26 -7.10
CA PRO A 4 40.04 17.86 -7.22
C PRO A 4 39.79 17.39 -8.67
N GLY A 5 39.29 18.29 -9.52
CA GLY A 5 39.04 18.01 -10.94
C GLY A 5 40.34 17.77 -11.73
N ILE A 6 41.40 18.52 -11.42
CA ILE A 6 42.70 18.38 -12.10
C ILE A 6 43.34 17.03 -11.77
N ARG A 7 43.21 16.56 -10.51
CA ARG A 7 43.68 15.21 -10.12
C ARG A 7 42.93 14.11 -10.86
N LYS A 8 41.60 14.20 -10.97
CA LYS A 8 40.80 13.22 -11.72
C LYS A 8 41.23 13.14 -13.18
N ALA A 9 41.40 14.28 -13.85
CA ALA A 9 41.84 14.33 -15.24
C ALA A 9 43.22 13.70 -15.45
N LEU A 10 44.21 14.03 -14.62
CA LEU A 10 45.56 13.43 -14.68
C LEU A 10 45.57 11.91 -14.48
N THR A 11 44.68 11.41 -13.59
CA THR A 11 44.58 9.97 -13.31
C THR A 11 44.00 9.22 -14.52
N ILE A 12 43.04 9.82 -15.23
CA ILE A 12 42.45 9.27 -16.45
C ILE A 12 43.49 9.23 -17.59
N GLU A 13 44.26 10.30 -17.77
CA GLU A 13 45.34 10.38 -18.77
C GLU A 13 46.42 9.30 -18.54
N GLN A 14 46.83 9.10 -17.28
CA GLN A 14 47.80 8.05 -16.93
C GLN A 14 47.26 6.63 -17.19
N ILE A 15 45.96 6.40 -17.04
CA ILE A 15 45.30 5.12 -17.40
C ILE A 15 45.28 4.93 -18.93
N PHE A 16 45.17 6.01 -19.69
CA PHE A 16 45.27 5.98 -21.15
C PHE A 16 46.68 5.63 -21.64
N LEU A 17 47.72 6.00 -20.90
CA LEU A 17 49.13 5.68 -21.21
C LEU A 17 49.58 4.25 -20.81
N LYS A 18 48.76 3.49 -20.05
CA LYS A 18 49.08 2.13 -19.57
C LYS A 18 48.90 1.02 -20.62
N ASP A 19 49.53 -0.14 -20.38
CA ASP A 19 49.38 -1.35 -21.19
C ASP A 19 47.90 -1.79 -21.30
N LYS A 20 47.50 -2.34 -22.46
CA LYS A 20 46.10 -2.69 -22.77
C LYS A 20 45.46 -3.58 -21.70
N LYS A 21 46.25 -4.45 -21.07
CA LYS A 21 45.79 -5.36 -19.99
C LYS A 21 45.41 -4.60 -18.72
N GLU A 22 46.21 -3.61 -18.31
CA GLU A 22 45.93 -2.82 -17.10
C GLU A 22 44.69 -1.93 -17.29
N ARG A 23 44.53 -1.32 -18.48
CA ARG A 23 43.33 -0.55 -18.82
C ARG A 23 42.08 -1.44 -18.73
N ARG A 24 42.15 -2.65 -19.31
CA ARG A 24 41.04 -3.60 -19.27
C ARG A 24 40.68 -4.01 -17.84
N LEU A 25 41.67 -4.23 -16.98
CA LEU A 25 41.44 -4.57 -15.57
C LEU A 25 40.78 -3.42 -14.79
N TYR A 26 41.18 -2.18 -15.07
CA TYR A 26 40.55 -0.98 -14.49
C TYR A 26 39.09 -0.84 -14.95
N GLU A 27 38.83 -0.96 -16.25
CA GLU A 27 37.47 -0.91 -16.81
C GLU A 27 36.56 -1.97 -16.20
N LEU A 28 37.05 -3.20 -16.00
CA LEU A 28 36.29 -4.28 -15.37
C LEU A 28 35.96 -3.99 -13.90
N ARG A 29 36.89 -3.39 -13.14
CA ARG A 29 36.63 -2.98 -11.75
C ARG A 29 35.60 -1.87 -11.67
N GLU A 30 35.75 -0.84 -12.49
CA GLU A 30 34.78 0.25 -12.61
C GLU A 30 33.39 -0.27 -13.01
N LYS A 31 33.35 -1.21 -13.97
CA LYS A 31 32.11 -1.85 -14.38
C LYS A 31 31.47 -2.62 -13.22
N ALA A 32 32.22 -3.45 -12.49
CA ALA A 32 31.69 -4.20 -11.35
C ALA A 32 31.09 -3.28 -10.27
N VAL A 33 31.77 -2.17 -9.96
CA VAL A 33 31.26 -1.18 -9.00
C VAL A 33 29.97 -0.52 -9.50
N ARG A 34 29.89 -0.18 -10.80
CA ARG A 34 28.68 0.40 -11.39
C ARG A 34 27.53 -0.59 -11.43
N ASP A 35 27.81 -1.85 -11.76
CA ASP A 35 26.82 -2.92 -11.76
C ASP A 35 26.26 -3.11 -10.34
N GLU A 36 27.11 -3.12 -9.31
CA GLU A 36 26.68 -3.19 -7.90
C GLU A 36 25.81 -2.00 -7.48
N ILE A 37 26.24 -0.77 -7.78
CA ILE A 37 25.47 0.43 -7.48
C ILE A 37 24.11 0.38 -8.20
N SER A 38 24.11 -0.03 -9.46
CA SER A 38 22.88 -0.11 -10.25
C SER A 38 21.93 -1.17 -9.73
N MET A 39 22.45 -2.34 -9.32
CA MET A 39 21.65 -3.39 -8.69
C MET A 39 21.02 -2.91 -7.39
N LEU A 40 21.79 -2.27 -6.50
CA LEU A 40 21.28 -1.74 -5.24
C LEU A 40 20.24 -0.63 -5.46
N ALA A 41 20.46 0.24 -6.44
CA ALA A 41 19.52 1.28 -6.81
C ALA A 41 18.20 0.69 -7.34
N GLY A 42 18.29 -0.33 -8.20
CA GLY A 42 17.15 -1.08 -8.72
C GLY A 42 16.34 -1.73 -7.61
N ALA A 43 17.00 -2.53 -6.76
CA ALA A 43 16.34 -3.21 -5.63
C ALA A 43 15.64 -2.23 -4.67
N ARG A 44 16.25 -1.08 -4.38
CA ARG A 44 15.61 -0.03 -3.56
C ARG A 44 14.43 0.63 -4.25
N ALA A 45 14.48 0.79 -5.57
CA ALA A 45 13.38 1.36 -6.33
C ALA A 45 12.19 0.40 -6.39
N GLU A 46 12.45 -0.88 -6.68
CA GLU A 46 11.45 -1.96 -6.67
C GLU A 46 10.78 -2.08 -5.31
N GLY A 47 11.57 -2.20 -4.22
CA GLY A 47 11.00 -2.32 -2.88
C GLY A 47 10.17 -1.10 -2.45
N ARG A 48 10.52 0.11 -2.90
CA ARG A 48 9.67 1.30 -2.67
C ARG A 48 8.38 1.23 -3.47
N ALA A 49 8.45 0.82 -4.74
CA ALA A 49 7.27 0.71 -5.61
C ALA A 49 6.29 -0.35 -5.08
N GLU A 50 6.79 -1.52 -4.70
CA GLU A 50 5.99 -2.58 -4.08
C GLU A 50 5.37 -2.13 -2.76
N GLY A 51 6.16 -1.51 -1.88
CA GLY A 51 5.65 -1.00 -0.60
C GLY A 51 4.56 0.05 -0.76
N MET A 52 4.67 0.94 -1.76
CA MET A 52 3.63 1.91 -2.08
C MET A 52 2.37 1.22 -2.62
N ALA A 53 2.52 0.30 -3.58
CA ALA A 53 1.39 -0.41 -4.16
C ALA A 53 0.63 -1.25 -3.13
N GLU A 54 1.33 -2.00 -2.26
CA GLU A 54 0.71 -2.75 -1.18
C GLU A 54 0.04 -1.83 -0.15
N GLY A 55 0.69 -0.72 0.20
CA GLY A 55 0.15 0.26 1.14
C GLY A 55 -1.14 0.88 0.65
N GLU A 56 -1.18 1.27 -0.63
CA GLU A 56 -2.35 1.84 -1.29
C GLU A 56 -3.49 0.81 -1.36
N ALA A 57 -3.22 -0.41 -1.84
CA ALA A 57 -4.22 -1.46 -1.92
C ALA A 57 -4.83 -1.80 -0.54
N ARG A 58 -4.00 -1.92 0.50
CA ARG A 58 -4.48 -2.13 1.89
C ARG A 58 -5.28 -0.93 2.40
N GLY A 59 -4.87 0.28 2.05
CA GLY A 59 -5.55 1.52 2.42
C GLY A 59 -6.95 1.61 1.81
N ILE A 60 -7.08 1.35 0.52
CA ILE A 60 -8.35 1.32 -0.21
C ILE A 60 -9.26 0.26 0.40
N ALA A 61 -8.80 -0.98 0.55
CA ALA A 61 -9.62 -2.06 1.11
C ALA A 61 -10.14 -1.75 2.52
N LYS A 62 -9.29 -1.21 3.41
CA LYS A 62 -9.71 -0.78 4.76
C LYS A 62 -10.68 0.39 4.72
N GLY A 63 -10.45 1.35 3.84
CA GLY A 63 -11.31 2.52 3.66
C GLY A 63 -12.70 2.12 3.19
N GLU A 64 -12.80 1.18 2.26
CA GLU A 64 -14.06 0.65 1.75
C GLU A 64 -14.88 -0.08 2.82
N VAL A 65 -14.27 -0.96 3.61
CA VAL A 65 -14.93 -1.63 4.74
C VAL A 65 -15.46 -0.60 5.73
N LYS A 66 -14.61 0.34 6.14
CA LYS A 66 -14.97 1.37 7.11
C LYS A 66 -16.11 2.25 6.59
N GLY A 67 -16.02 2.72 5.34
CA GLY A 67 -17.03 3.58 4.72
C GLY A 67 -18.40 2.91 4.64
N ARG A 68 -18.44 1.62 4.27
CA ARG A 68 -19.69 0.85 4.25
C ARG A 68 -20.27 0.66 5.65
N ALA A 69 -19.44 0.31 6.64
CA ALA A 69 -19.88 0.17 8.03
C ALA A 69 -20.41 1.49 8.60
N ASP A 70 -19.73 2.60 8.34
CA ASP A 70 -20.14 3.94 8.77
C ASP A 70 -21.47 4.35 8.12
N ALA A 71 -21.68 4.06 6.84
CA ALA A 71 -22.94 4.34 6.14
C ALA A 71 -24.12 3.56 6.74
N ILE A 72 -23.93 2.27 7.05
CA ILE A 72 -24.96 1.46 7.74
C ILE A 72 -25.23 2.02 9.13
N CYS A 73 -24.17 2.37 9.89
CA CYS A 73 -24.33 2.94 11.22
C CYS A 73 -25.11 4.26 11.19
N MET A 74 -24.82 5.13 10.22
CA MET A 74 -25.53 6.38 10.03
C MET A 74 -27.01 6.15 9.72
N PHE A 75 -27.33 5.19 8.84
CA PHE A 75 -28.72 4.82 8.57
C PHE A 75 -29.45 4.34 9.82
N LEU A 76 -28.82 3.45 10.59
CA LEU A 76 -29.38 2.91 11.82
C LEU A 76 -29.63 4.01 12.86
N ASP A 77 -28.70 4.94 13.01
CA ASP A 77 -28.82 6.08 13.93
C ASP A 77 -29.97 7.00 13.54
N VAL A 78 -30.08 7.35 12.25
CA VAL A 78 -31.16 8.21 11.73
C VAL A 78 -32.54 7.57 11.91
N ARG A 79 -32.66 6.24 11.71
CA ARG A 79 -33.96 5.55 11.70
C ARG A 79 -34.42 5.11 13.08
N PHE A 80 -33.49 4.67 13.92
CA PHE A 80 -33.81 3.99 15.19
C PHE A 80 -33.13 4.64 16.39
N GLY A 81 -32.31 5.67 16.18
CA GLY A 81 -31.65 6.44 17.25
C GLY A 81 -30.82 5.57 18.18
N GLU A 82 -30.86 5.90 19.48
CA GLU A 82 -30.07 5.23 20.51
C GLU A 82 -30.33 3.72 20.61
N ALA A 83 -31.54 3.25 20.27
CA ALA A 83 -31.89 1.84 20.29
C ALA A 83 -31.01 1.00 19.36
N SER A 84 -30.49 1.61 18.27
CA SER A 84 -29.62 0.92 17.32
C SER A 84 -28.15 0.82 17.72
N ARG A 85 -27.72 1.44 18.83
CA ARG A 85 -26.30 1.45 19.24
C ARG A 85 -25.70 0.05 19.37
N GLY A 86 -26.50 -0.94 19.77
CA GLY A 86 -26.09 -2.35 19.80
C GLY A 86 -25.71 -2.88 18.42
N LEU A 87 -26.59 -2.66 17.43
CA LEU A 87 -26.36 -3.06 16.04
C LEU A 87 -25.22 -2.28 15.40
N GLN A 88 -25.09 -0.99 15.67
CA GLN A 88 -23.97 -0.18 15.17
C GLN A 88 -22.61 -0.75 15.63
N ARG A 89 -22.50 -1.17 16.90
CA ARG A 89 -21.29 -1.85 17.39
C ARG A 89 -21.05 -3.15 16.63
N LYS A 90 -22.08 -3.98 16.44
CA LYS A 90 -21.99 -5.24 15.69
C LYS A 90 -21.48 -5.01 14.26
N VAL A 91 -22.03 -4.04 13.54
CA VAL A 91 -21.64 -3.68 12.17
C VAL A 91 -20.18 -3.22 12.10
N ARG A 92 -19.69 -2.44 13.07
CA ARG A 92 -18.28 -2.01 13.11
C ARG A 92 -17.27 -3.15 13.27
N PHE A 93 -17.69 -4.31 13.79
CA PHE A 93 -16.85 -5.50 13.88
C PHE A 93 -16.87 -6.36 12.61
N ILE A 94 -17.71 -6.04 11.62
CA ILE A 94 -17.76 -6.76 10.35
C ILE A 94 -16.60 -6.29 9.47
N SER A 95 -15.67 -7.20 9.17
CA SER A 95 -14.52 -6.94 8.31
C SER A 95 -14.72 -7.39 6.85
N LYS A 96 -15.72 -8.24 6.60
CA LYS A 96 -16.02 -8.76 5.26
C LYS A 96 -16.84 -7.75 4.45
N LEU A 97 -16.29 -7.34 3.32
CA LEU A 97 -16.88 -6.32 2.47
C LEU A 97 -18.23 -6.76 1.90
N GLU A 98 -18.31 -8.02 1.48
CA GLU A 98 -19.48 -8.64 0.87
C GLU A 98 -20.63 -8.73 1.87
N ALA A 99 -20.32 -8.94 3.15
CA ALA A 99 -21.33 -8.91 4.21
C ALA A 99 -21.91 -7.50 4.36
N LEU A 100 -21.05 -6.47 4.40
CA LEU A 100 -21.49 -5.07 4.47
C LEU A 100 -22.31 -4.64 3.25
N ASP A 101 -21.92 -5.07 2.04
CA ASP A 101 -22.69 -4.81 0.82
C ASP A 101 -24.08 -5.45 0.86
N ARG A 102 -24.18 -6.70 1.33
CA ARG A 102 -25.46 -7.37 1.50
C ARG A 102 -26.36 -6.64 2.50
N ILE A 103 -25.77 -6.07 3.56
CA ILE A 103 -26.50 -5.25 4.53
C ILE A 103 -26.97 -3.96 3.87
N ILE A 104 -26.08 -3.16 3.27
CA ILE A 104 -26.41 -1.89 2.61
C ILE A 104 -27.56 -2.05 1.62
N ASN A 105 -27.52 -3.11 0.80
CA ASN A 105 -28.52 -3.34 -0.24
C ASN A 105 -29.89 -3.80 0.27
N ARG A 106 -30.04 -4.03 1.58
CA ARG A 106 -31.29 -4.51 2.19
C ARG A 106 -31.74 -3.68 3.38
N ILE A 107 -30.84 -2.97 4.05
CA ILE A 107 -31.13 -2.32 5.32
C ILE A 107 -32.24 -1.25 5.20
N TYR A 108 -32.39 -0.64 4.02
CA TYR A 108 -33.47 0.32 3.74
C TYR A 108 -34.87 -0.31 3.73
N THR A 109 -34.99 -1.64 3.58
CA THR A 109 -36.28 -2.34 3.64
C THR A 109 -36.70 -2.71 5.06
N ALA A 110 -35.85 -2.47 6.07
CA ALA A 110 -36.19 -2.75 7.46
C ALA A 110 -37.32 -1.82 7.94
N ALA A 111 -38.41 -2.42 8.41
CA ALA A 111 -39.55 -1.69 8.99
C ALA A 111 -39.38 -1.47 10.50
N SER A 112 -38.61 -2.32 11.17
CA SER A 112 -38.33 -2.28 12.60
C SER A 112 -36.85 -2.52 12.91
N LEU A 113 -36.47 -2.32 14.19
CA LEU A 113 -35.12 -2.61 14.67
C LEU A 113 -34.82 -4.13 14.60
N ASP A 114 -35.81 -4.97 14.91
CA ASP A 114 -35.69 -6.42 14.85
C ASP A 114 -35.47 -6.89 13.39
N ASP A 115 -36.14 -6.28 12.42
CA ASP A 115 -35.91 -6.55 10.99
C ASP A 115 -34.48 -6.17 10.57
N ALA A 116 -33.99 -5.03 11.06
CA ALA A 116 -32.63 -4.57 10.79
C ALA A 116 -31.59 -5.54 11.38
N GLU A 117 -31.82 -6.02 12.60
CA GLU A 117 -30.97 -7.04 13.24
C GLU A 117 -30.96 -8.35 12.42
N ALA A 118 -32.13 -8.84 12.01
CA ALA A 118 -32.23 -10.04 11.20
C ALA A 118 -31.50 -9.91 9.85
N ILE A 119 -31.53 -8.74 9.22
CA ILE A 119 -30.77 -8.48 7.97
C ILE A 119 -29.27 -8.56 8.22
N ILE A 120 -28.78 -7.96 9.31
CA ILE A 120 -27.37 -7.96 9.68
C ILE A 120 -26.89 -9.40 9.97
N ASP A 121 -27.67 -10.18 10.70
CA ASP A 121 -27.26 -11.51 11.13
C ASP A 121 -27.24 -12.52 9.99
N ASN A 122 -28.22 -12.42 9.09
CA ASN A 122 -28.24 -13.22 7.86
C ASN A 122 -27.06 -12.89 6.93
N ALA A 123 -26.60 -11.64 6.92
CA ALA A 123 -25.47 -11.23 6.10
C ALA A 123 -24.11 -11.68 6.65
N ILE A 124 -24.00 -11.94 7.95
CA ILE A 124 -22.77 -12.44 8.60
C ILE A 124 -22.66 -13.97 8.46
N THR A 125 -23.79 -14.67 8.55
CA THR A 125 -23.82 -16.15 8.64
C THR A 125 -23.65 -16.85 7.28
N ARG A 126 -23.89 -16.16 6.17
CA ARG A 126 -23.70 -16.65 4.79
C ARG A 126 -22.34 -16.29 4.22
#